data_AF-A0A1I0Z9R9-F1
#
_entry.id   AF-A0A1I0Z9R9-F1
#
_cell.length_a   1.000
_cell.length_b   1.000
_cell.length_c   1.000
_cell.angle_alpha   90.00
_cell.angle_beta   90.00
_cell.angle_gamma   90.00
#
_symmetry.space_group_name_H-M   'P 1'
#
loop_
_entity.id
_entity.type
_entity.pdbx_description
1 polymer ?
#
loop_
_entity_poly.entity_id
_entity_poly.type
_entity_poly.pdbx_seq_one_letter_code
_entity_poly.pdbx_strand_id
1 'polypeptide(L)'
;MDNTEQLTAQEVTNLWSSYLGNTMAVGFTKYLIKIANDTDIKHSFEHALSLATYEVDGARELFRHYNHPLPQGFSGEDFNMTAPPPI
;
A
#
# COMPACT_ATOMS: atom_id res chain seq x y z
N MET A 1 32.34 9.58 1.05
CA MET A 1 31.59 10.49 1.93
C MET A 1 30.25 9.83 2.13
N ASP A 2 30.06 9.26 3.31
CA ASP A 2 28.82 8.59 3.70
C ASP A 2 27.82 9.69 4.07
N ASN A 3 26.96 10.04 3.12
CA ASN A 3 25.92 11.03 3.34
C ASN A 3 24.65 10.27 3.78
N THR A 4 24.69 9.64 4.95
CA THR A 4 23.48 9.15 5.62
C THR A 4 22.69 10.36 6.11
N GLU A 5 22.09 11.10 5.18
CA GLU A 5 21.13 12.15 5.49
C GLU A 5 19.95 11.47 6.19
N GLN A 6 19.73 11.81 7.45
CA GLN A 6 18.52 11.39 8.16
C GLN A 6 17.30 12.00 7.46
N LEU A 7 16.23 11.24 7.36
CA LEU A 7 14.97 11.76 6.85
C LEU A 7 14.50 12.93 7.72
N THR A 8 14.13 14.03 7.08
CA THR A 8 13.46 15.13 7.75
C THR A 8 12.09 14.69 8.26
N ALA A 9 11.53 15.39 9.25
CA ALA A 9 10.20 15.09 9.76
C ALA A 9 9.12 15.10 8.66
N GLN A 10 9.28 15.97 7.65
CA GLN A 10 8.37 16.04 6.50
C GLN A 10 8.47 14.79 5.62
N GLU A 11 9.68 14.31 5.34
CA GLU A 11 9.90 13.09 4.54
C GLU A 11 9.41 11.85 5.26
N VAL A 12 9.66 11.73 6.58
CA VAL A 12 9.12 10.62 7.39
C VAL A 12 7.59 10.63 7.35
N THR A 13 6.96 11.80 7.51
CA THR A 13 5.49 11.93 7.48
C THR A 13 4.94 11.53 6.12
N ASN A 14 5.54 12.01 5.03
CA ASN A 14 5.10 11.67 3.68
C ASN A 14 5.25 10.17 3.38
N LEU A 15 6.40 9.58 3.77
CA LEU A 15 6.68 8.17 3.59
C LEU A 15 5.71 7.30 4.40
N TRP A 16 5.43 7.68 5.65
CA TRP A 16 4.44 7.02 6.50
C TRP A 16 3.04 7.06 5.89
N SER A 17 2.57 8.24 5.48
CA SER A 17 1.24 8.39 4.87
C SER A 17 1.11 7.60 3.58
N SER A 18 2.14 7.61 2.73
CA SER A 18 2.19 6.81 1.51
C SER A 18 2.13 5.30 1.81
N TYR A 19 2.94 4.83 2.75
CA TYR A 19 2.96 3.43 3.16
C TYR A 19 1.59 2.97 3.69
N LEU A 20 0.97 3.76 4.58
CA LEU A 20 -0.34 3.44 5.13
C LEU A 20 -1.43 3.44 4.04
N GLY A 21 -1.43 4.44 3.16
CA GLY A 21 -2.38 4.52 2.05
C GLY A 21 -2.24 3.35 1.07
N ASN A 22 -1.01 2.96 0.72
CA ASN A 22 -0.78 1.87 -0.22
C ASN A 22 -1.09 0.50 0.40
N THR A 23 -0.81 0.27 1.70
CA THR A 23 -1.25 -0.97 2.37
C THR A 23 -2.78 -1.09 2.40
N MET A 24 -3.49 0.03 2.62
CA MET A 24 -4.95 0.06 2.49
C MET A 24 -5.41 -0.26 1.07
N ALA A 25 -4.81 0.38 0.07
CA ALA A 25 -5.12 0.18 -1.33
C ALA A 25 -4.91 -1.28 -1.76
N VAL A 26 -3.85 -1.94 -1.28
CA VAL A 26 -3.61 -3.37 -1.55
C VAL A 26 -4.79 -4.23 -1.08
N GLY A 27 -5.27 -4.03 0.15
CA GLY A 27 -6.40 -4.80 0.69
C GLY A 27 -7.72 -4.47 0.00
N PHE A 28 -8.01 -3.19 -0.20
CA PHE A 28 -9.24 -2.73 -0.83
C PHE A 28 -9.32 -3.16 -2.31
N THR A 29 -8.23 -3.02 -3.07
CA THR A 29 -8.21 -3.42 -4.49
C THR A 29 -8.38 -4.93 -4.65
N LYS A 30 -7.86 -5.75 -3.74
CA LYS A 30 -8.14 -7.21 -3.72
C LYS A 30 -9.64 -7.49 -3.57
N TYR A 31 -10.34 -6.75 -2.72
CA TYR A 31 -11.79 -6.84 -2.61
C TYR A 31 -12.50 -6.42 -3.90
N LEU A 32 -12.08 -5.30 -4.52
CA LEU A 32 -12.63 -4.85 -5.80
C LEU A 32 -12.47 -5.88 -6.93
N ILE A 33 -11.29 -6.50 -7.05
CA ILE A 33 -11.05 -7.58 -8.02
C ILE A 33 -12.02 -8.75 -7.81
N LYS A 34 -12.27 -9.12 -6.54
CA LYS A 34 -13.16 -10.22 -6.18
C LYS A 34 -14.60 -9.96 -6.62
N ILE A 35 -15.09 -8.73 -6.49
CA ILE A 35 -16.50 -8.38 -6.78
C ILE A 35 -16.72 -7.88 -8.21
N ALA A 36 -15.66 -7.55 -8.94
CA ALA A 36 -15.79 -7.14 -10.33
C ALA A 36 -16.32 -8.29 -11.20
N ASN A 37 -17.23 -7.99 -12.12
CA ASN A 37 -17.74 -8.95 -13.11
C ASN A 37 -17.10 -8.74 -14.49
N ASP A 38 -16.77 -7.50 -14.82
CA ASP A 38 -16.15 -7.12 -16.09
C ASP A 38 -14.65 -7.43 -16.09
N THR A 39 -14.16 -8.01 -17.18
CA THR A 39 -12.77 -8.48 -17.29
C THR A 39 -11.78 -7.32 -17.48
N ASP A 40 -12.16 -6.28 -18.22
CA ASP A 40 -11.30 -5.11 -18.45
C ASP A 40 -11.18 -4.28 -17.16
N ILE A 41 -12.26 -4.19 -16.39
CA ILE A 41 -12.24 -3.59 -15.05
C ILE A 41 -11.34 -4.40 -14.11
N LYS A 42 -11.40 -5.74 -14.13
CA LYS A 42 -10.49 -6.59 -13.33
C LYS A 42 -9.04 -6.33 -13.67
N HIS A 43 -8.67 -6.31 -14.95
CA HIS A 43 -7.30 -6.04 -15.36
C HIS A 43 -6.80 -4.67 -14.91
N SER A 44 -7.69 -3.66 -14.93
CA SER A 44 -7.37 -2.33 -14.40
C SER A 44 -7.06 -2.38 -12.89
N PHE A 45 -7.85 -3.14 -12.12
CA PHE A 45 -7.59 -3.32 -10.70
C PHE A 45 -6.37 -4.19 -10.39
N GLU A 46 -6.09 -5.23 -11.19
CA GLU A 46 -4.86 -6.01 -11.07
C GLU A 46 -3.62 -5.15 -11.28
N HIS A 47 -3.66 -4.24 -12.26
CA HIS A 47 -2.60 -3.27 -12.47
C HIS A 47 -2.44 -2.32 -11.27
N ALA A 48 -3.55 -1.77 -10.76
CA ALA A 48 -3.53 -0.92 -9.57
C ALA A 48 -3.00 -1.65 -8.33
N LEU A 49 -3.34 -2.94 -8.17
CA LEU A 49 -2.85 -3.79 -7.09
C LEU A 49 -1.33 -4.01 -7.21
N SER A 50 -0.83 -4.25 -8.42
CA SER A 50 0.61 -4.38 -8.68
C SER A 50 1.35 -3.09 -8.31
N LEU A 51 0.82 -1.93 -8.71
CA LEU A 51 1.42 -0.63 -8.39
C LEU A 51 1.43 -0.39 -6.88
N ALA A 52 0.30 -0.55 -6.20
CA ALA A 52 0.23 -0.35 -4.75
C ALA A 52 1.16 -1.30 -3.99
N THR A 53 1.30 -2.56 -4.43
CA THR A 53 2.23 -3.52 -3.82
C THR A 53 3.69 -3.09 -4.02
N TYR A 54 4.04 -2.64 -5.23
CA TYR A 54 5.37 -2.10 -5.52
C TYR A 54 5.70 -0.89 -4.63
N GLU A 55 4.77 0.05 -4.46
CA GLU A 55 4.95 1.22 -3.60
C GLU A 55 5.11 0.84 -2.11
N VAL A 56 4.35 -0.15 -1.61
CA VAL A 56 4.51 -0.68 -0.25
C VAL A 56 5.92 -1.23 -0.04
N ASP A 57 6.42 -2.01 -1.00
CA ASP A 57 7.74 -2.64 -0.89
C ASP A 57 8.87 -1.61 -1.00
N GLY A 58 8.74 -0.61 -1.88
CA GLY A 58 9.66 0.52 -1.95
C GLY A 58 9.68 1.33 -0.65
N ALA A 59 8.53 1.62 -0.05
CA ALA A 59 8.46 2.32 1.22
C ALA A 59 9.08 1.51 2.38
N ARG A 60 8.88 0.18 2.42
CA ARG A 60 9.56 -0.72 3.38
C ARG A 60 11.06 -0.66 3.25
N GLU A 61 11.56 -0.66 2.02
CA GLU A 61 12.99 -0.56 1.75
C GLU A 61 13.55 0.77 2.23
N LEU A 62 12.86 1.89 1.99
CA LEU A 62 13.26 3.20 2.48
C LEU A 62 13.27 3.28 4.01
N PHE A 63 12.23 2.80 4.70
CA PHE A 63 12.23 2.73 6.16
C PHE A 63 13.42 1.93 6.69
N ARG A 64 13.71 0.76 6.09
CA ARG A 64 14.87 -0.06 6.46
C ARG A 64 16.20 0.65 6.18
N HIS A 65 16.33 1.29 5.02
CA HIS A 65 17.56 1.99 4.59
C HIS A 65 17.94 3.10 5.58
N TYR A 66 16.97 3.89 6.01
CA TYR A 66 17.18 4.97 6.98
C TYR A 66 17.05 4.53 8.45
N ASN A 67 17.02 3.22 8.71
CA ASN A 67 16.91 2.62 10.05
C ASN A 67 15.71 3.17 10.87
N HIS A 68 14.60 3.44 10.18
CA HIS A 68 13.34 3.83 10.80
C HIS A 68 12.45 2.59 11.02
N PRO A 69 11.65 2.56 12.11
CA PRO A 69 10.71 1.49 12.35
C PRO A 69 9.63 1.48 11.27
N LEU A 70 9.28 0.28 10.81
CA LEU A 70 8.18 0.11 9.86
C LEU A 70 6.84 0.40 10.57
N PRO A 71 5.98 1.27 10.02
CA PRO A 71 4.65 1.50 10.58
C PRO A 71 3.79 0.24 10.51
N GLN A 72 2.79 0.14 11.40
CA GLN A 72 1.71 -0.82 11.23
C GLN A 72 0.81 -0.35 10.07
N GLY A 73 0.89 -1.06 8.95
CA GLY A 73 0.00 -0.85 7.81
C GLY A 73 -1.29 -1.65 7.94
N PHE A 74 -2.20 -1.45 6.97
CA PHE A 74 -3.37 -2.30 6.85
C PHE A 74 -2.98 -3.74 6.50
N SER A 75 -3.72 -4.69 7.07
CA SER A 75 -3.52 -6.12 6.97
C SER A 75 -4.80 -6.80 6.48
N GLY A 76 -4.76 -8.13 6.27
CA GLY A 76 -5.97 -8.87 5.90
C GLY A 76 -7.08 -8.83 6.96
N GLU A 77 -6.73 -8.58 8.23
CA GLU A 77 -7.69 -8.52 9.35
C GLU A 77 -8.57 -7.26 9.28
N ASP A 78 -8.10 -6.22 8.57
CA ASP A 78 -8.80 -4.95 8.43
C ASP A 78 -9.88 -4.98 7.32
N PHE A 79 -10.00 -6.07 6.56
CA PHE A 79 -10.91 -6.17 5.41
C PHE A 79 -11.89 -7.34 5.54
N ASN A 80 -13.17 -7.03 5.37
CA ASN A 80 -14.21 -8.04 5.21
C ASN A 80 -14.34 -8.45 3.73
N MET A 81 -13.68 -9.55 3.35
CA MET A 81 -13.74 -10.07 1.98
C MET A 81 -15.10 -10.66 1.60
N THR A 82 -16.06 -10.80 2.53
CA THR A 82 -17.42 -11.29 2.26
C THR A 82 -18.46 -10.18 2.27
N ALA A 83 -18.04 -8.91 2.33
CA ALA A 83 -18.96 -7.79 2.21
C ALA A 83 -19.71 -7.83 0.84
N PRO A 84 -20.98 -7.42 0.79
CA PRO A 84 -21.70 -7.29 -0.47
C PRO A 84 -21.14 -6.14 -1.30
N PRO A 85 -21.21 -6.22 -2.65
CA PRO A 85 -20.83 -5.11 -3.51
C PRO A 85 -21.53 -3.81 -3.11
N PRO A 86 -20.88 -2.64 -3.26
CA PRO A 86 -21.53 -1.35 -3.06
C PRO A 86 -22.79 -1.23 -3.92
N ILE A 87 -23.84 -0.62 -3.37
CA ILE A 87 -25.10 -0.32 -4.08
C ILE A 87 -24.88 0.86 -5.02
#